data_AF-A0A7S1GHC7-F1
#
_entry.id   AF-A0A7S1GHC7-F1
#
_cell.length_a   1.000
_cell.length_b   1.000
_cell.length_c   1.000
_cell.angle_alpha   90.00
_cell.angle_beta   90.00
_cell.angle_gamma   90.00
#
_symmetry.space_group_name_H-M   'P 1'
#
loop_
_entity.id
_entity.type
_entity.pdbx_description
1 polymer ?
#
loop_
_entity_poly.entity_id
_entity_poly.type
_entity_poly.pdbx_seq_one_letter_code
_entity_poly.pdbx_strand_id
1 'polypeptide(L)'
;MKMKNLLLALVFVLSYFSYSQNNDNSHLSEANRVLLEELNAQEDARLTRVNTFLTSHPNVKAMLINDGVRLMYIYDVIDGKPIYRSTDNLEAARATKTVELWTGGSLGLDLNGEGMTVGVWDGGPADNNHVEFENAAGTDSRVTVIDFAVIDGDSGSFSSHGTHVTGTISANGTNPNAIGMASGVDVKSYNWNNDEAEMVSAVNDVTSPIIISNHSYGVPIDQGNGNQ
;
A
#
# COMPACT_ATOMS: atom_id res chain seq x y z
N MET A 1 -34.65 -62.87 3.92
CA MET A 1 -35.89 -62.06 3.89
C MET A 1 -35.97 -61.19 5.14
N LYS A 2 -35.68 -59.88 5.01
CA LYS A 2 -36.28 -58.73 5.72
C LYS A 2 -35.45 -57.48 5.46
N MET A 3 -36.09 -56.50 4.82
CA MET A 3 -35.62 -55.14 4.57
C MET A 3 -35.39 -54.39 5.89
N LYS A 4 -34.50 -53.39 5.87
CA LYS A 4 -34.76 -52.08 6.48
C LYS A 4 -33.92 -51.00 5.81
N ASN A 5 -34.64 -50.13 5.11
CA ASN A 5 -34.18 -48.89 4.50
C ASN A 5 -33.57 -47.96 5.56
N LEU A 6 -32.51 -47.24 5.21
CA LEU A 6 -32.32 -45.88 5.72
C LEU A 6 -31.62 -45.05 4.63
N LEU A 7 -32.44 -44.34 3.86
CA LEU A 7 -32.02 -43.22 3.02
C LEU A 7 -31.62 -42.09 3.97
N LEU A 8 -30.34 -41.72 4.03
CA LEU A 8 -29.90 -40.48 4.65
C LEU A 8 -29.77 -39.44 3.53
N ALA A 9 -30.86 -38.71 3.29
CA ALA A 9 -30.84 -37.55 2.41
C ALA A 9 -30.09 -36.42 3.12
N LEU A 10 -28.87 -36.15 2.66
CA LEU A 10 -28.07 -35.02 3.11
C LEU A 10 -28.60 -33.76 2.41
N VAL A 11 -29.47 -33.01 3.08
CA VAL A 11 -29.94 -31.72 2.59
C VAL A 11 -28.85 -30.68 2.86
N PHE A 12 -28.02 -30.39 1.85
CA PHE A 12 -27.20 -29.18 1.84
C PHE A 12 -28.12 -27.98 1.52
N VAL A 13 -28.51 -27.25 2.57
CA VAL A 13 -29.09 -25.91 2.40
C VAL A 13 -27.91 -24.96 2.10
N LEU A 14 -27.69 -24.70 0.80
CA LEU A 14 -26.89 -23.57 0.34
C LEU A 14 -27.73 -22.31 0.52
N SER A 15 -27.54 -21.61 1.64
CA SER A 15 -28.04 -20.26 1.84
C SER A 15 -27.24 -19.28 0.97
N TYR A 16 -27.74 -19.03 -0.23
CA TYR A 16 -27.39 -17.83 -0.99
C TYR A 16 -28.03 -16.62 -0.28
N PHE A 17 -27.26 -15.94 0.57
CA PHE A 17 -27.60 -14.58 0.95
C PHE A 17 -27.20 -13.65 -0.21
N SER A 18 -28.12 -13.47 -1.16
CA SER A 18 -28.07 -12.31 -2.05
C SER A 18 -28.45 -11.08 -1.22
N TYR A 19 -27.47 -10.25 -0.89
CA TYR A 19 -27.75 -8.88 -0.46
C TYR A 19 -28.34 -8.12 -1.65
N SER A 20 -29.67 -8.04 -1.73
CA SER A 20 -30.35 -7.11 -2.62
C SER A 20 -30.37 -5.75 -1.93
N GLN A 21 -29.41 -4.88 -2.22
CA GLN A 21 -29.56 -3.45 -1.94
C GLN A 21 -30.58 -2.88 -2.94
N ASN A 22 -31.65 -2.24 -2.45
CA ASN A 22 -32.61 -1.53 -3.30
C ASN A 22 -31.92 -0.30 -3.91
N ASN A 23 -31.42 -0.43 -5.14
CA ASN A 23 -30.89 0.68 -5.92
C ASN A 23 -32.05 1.40 -6.63
N ASP A 24 -32.64 2.40 -6.00
CA ASP A 24 -33.59 3.29 -6.68
C ASP A 24 -32.83 4.18 -7.66
N ASN A 25 -32.64 3.66 -8.88
CA ASN A 25 -31.95 4.33 -9.98
C ASN A 25 -32.90 5.20 -10.83
N SER A 26 -34.13 5.47 -10.37
CA SER A 26 -35.17 6.18 -11.13
C SER A 26 -34.81 7.63 -11.49
N HIS A 27 -33.80 8.21 -10.84
CA HIS A 27 -33.30 9.55 -11.11
C HIS A 27 -32.26 9.63 -12.24
N LEU A 28 -31.79 8.49 -12.77
CA LEU A 28 -30.79 8.46 -13.83
C LEU A 28 -31.42 8.69 -15.21
N SER A 29 -30.69 9.36 -16.11
CA SER A 29 -31.04 9.38 -17.52
C SER A 29 -30.94 7.96 -18.10
N GLU A 30 -31.66 7.70 -19.20
CA GLU A 30 -31.64 6.38 -19.84
C GLU A 30 -30.22 5.93 -20.24
N ALA A 31 -29.41 6.85 -20.75
CA ALA A 31 -28.00 6.56 -21.08
C ALA A 31 -27.18 6.19 -19.84
N ASN A 32 -27.38 6.88 -18.71
CA ASN A 32 -26.67 6.59 -17.46
C ASN A 32 -27.13 5.27 -16.84
N ARG A 33 -28.42 4.91 -16.99
CA ARG A 33 -28.95 3.63 -16.54
C ARG A 33 -28.32 2.47 -17.32
N VAL A 34 -28.24 2.58 -18.66
CA VAL A 34 -27.58 1.58 -19.51
C VAL A 34 -26.10 1.45 -19.18
N LEU A 35 -25.39 2.58 -19.03
CA LEU A 35 -23.98 2.57 -18.64
C LEU A 35 -23.77 1.93 -17.26
N LEU A 36 -24.64 2.21 -16.29
CA LEU A 36 -24.56 1.62 -14.96
C LEU A 36 -24.78 0.09 -15.00
N GLU A 37 -25.74 -0.38 -15.80
CA GLU A 37 -25.95 -1.81 -16.04
C GLU A 37 -24.72 -2.47 -16.67
N GLU A 38 -24.11 -1.82 -17.66
CA GLU A 38 -22.87 -2.29 -18.29
C GLU A 38 -21.70 -2.36 -17.30
N LEU A 39 -21.48 -1.30 -16.52
CA LEU A 39 -20.41 -1.24 -15.52
C LEU A 39 -20.59 -2.29 -14.43
N ASN A 40 -21.82 -2.52 -13.97
CA ASN A 40 -22.12 -3.58 -13.00
C ASN A 40 -21.85 -4.97 -13.60
N ALA A 41 -22.23 -5.21 -14.86
CA ALA A 41 -21.92 -6.48 -15.52
C ALA A 41 -20.39 -6.68 -15.71
N GLN A 42 -19.66 -5.61 -16.01
CA GLN A 42 -18.19 -5.64 -16.09
C GLN A 42 -17.56 -5.95 -14.71
N GLU A 43 -18.10 -5.35 -13.65
CA GLU A 43 -17.68 -5.59 -12.27
C GLU A 43 -17.93 -7.05 -11.85
N ASP A 44 -19.11 -7.59 -12.14
CA ASP A 44 -19.45 -8.99 -11.88
C ASP A 44 -18.54 -9.95 -12.66
N ALA A 45 -18.26 -9.64 -13.92
CA ALA A 45 -17.33 -10.42 -14.74
C ALA A 45 -15.91 -10.39 -14.17
N ARG A 46 -15.45 -9.22 -13.71
CA ARG A 46 -14.15 -9.05 -13.03
C ARG A 46 -14.09 -9.86 -11.75
N LEU A 47 -15.09 -9.75 -10.88
CA LEU A 47 -15.21 -10.55 -9.65
C LEU A 47 -15.19 -12.05 -9.94
N THR A 48 -15.86 -12.48 -11.00
CA THR A 48 -15.87 -13.88 -11.44
C THR A 48 -14.47 -14.36 -11.84
N ARG A 49 -13.71 -13.55 -12.60
CA ARG A 49 -12.32 -13.88 -12.98
C ARG A 49 -11.42 -14.00 -11.76
N VAL A 50 -11.51 -13.07 -10.82
CA VAL A 50 -10.74 -13.10 -9.56
C VAL A 50 -11.09 -14.33 -8.72
N ASN A 51 -12.38 -14.61 -8.50
CA ASN A 51 -12.82 -15.78 -7.73
C ASN A 51 -12.39 -17.10 -8.37
N THR A 52 -12.48 -17.20 -9.71
CA THR A 52 -12.04 -18.39 -10.47
C THR A 52 -10.55 -18.63 -10.30
N PHE A 53 -9.74 -17.56 -10.39
CA PHE A 53 -8.30 -17.64 -10.20
C PHE A 53 -7.93 -18.06 -8.79
N LEU A 54 -8.54 -17.45 -7.76
CA LEU A 54 -8.27 -17.79 -6.35
C LEU A 54 -8.66 -19.23 -6.01
N THR A 55 -9.78 -19.71 -6.55
CA THR A 55 -10.22 -21.09 -6.35
C THR A 55 -9.27 -22.10 -7.00
N SER A 56 -8.70 -21.75 -8.17
CA SER A 56 -7.74 -22.60 -8.89
C SER A 56 -6.30 -22.48 -8.36
N HIS A 57 -5.99 -21.45 -7.56
CA HIS A 57 -4.68 -21.19 -6.99
C HIS A 57 -4.78 -20.98 -5.47
N PRO A 58 -5.05 -22.04 -4.68
CA PRO A 58 -5.36 -21.93 -3.24
C PRO A 58 -4.19 -21.38 -2.39
N ASN A 59 -2.97 -21.35 -2.94
CA ASN A 59 -1.80 -20.76 -2.31
C ASN A 59 -1.69 -19.23 -2.54
N VAL A 60 -2.52 -18.66 -3.41
CA VAL A 60 -2.57 -17.22 -3.67
C VAL A 60 -3.70 -16.61 -2.83
N LYS A 61 -3.38 -15.61 -2.01
CA LYS A 61 -4.38 -14.89 -1.20
C LYS A 61 -4.97 -13.71 -1.99
N ALA A 62 -6.28 -13.49 -1.87
CA ALA A 62 -7.02 -12.40 -2.53
C ALA A 62 -6.51 -11.01 -2.11
N MET A 63 -6.21 -10.91 -0.82
CA MET A 63 -5.41 -9.86 -0.23
C MET A 63 -4.05 -10.50 0.05
N LEU A 64 -3.03 -10.08 -0.69
CA LEU A 64 -1.67 -10.42 -0.31
C LEU A 64 -1.30 -9.51 0.86
N ILE A 65 -1.68 -9.93 2.08
CA ILE A 65 -0.81 -9.67 3.24
C ILE A 65 0.31 -10.70 3.12
N ASN A 66 1.10 -10.58 2.07
CA ASN A 66 2.36 -11.28 2.02
C ASN A 66 3.37 -10.18 2.28
N ASP A 67 3.95 -10.27 3.46
CA ASP A 67 5.11 -9.48 3.85
C ASP A 67 4.81 -8.02 4.17
N GLY A 68 3.69 -7.65 4.82
CA GLY A 68 3.43 -6.35 5.50
C GLY A 68 3.59 -5.01 4.73
N VAL A 69 4.22 -5.00 3.54
CA VAL A 69 4.71 -3.81 2.80
C VAL A 69 3.59 -3.18 1.99
N ARG A 70 2.59 -3.97 1.56
CA ARG A 70 1.64 -3.54 0.55
C ARG A 70 0.24 -4.03 0.88
N LEU A 71 -0.69 -3.10 1.09
CA LEU A 71 -2.11 -3.39 0.89
C LEU A 71 -2.34 -3.55 -0.62
N MET A 72 -1.97 -4.72 -1.13
CA MET A 72 -2.25 -5.14 -2.50
C MET A 72 -3.41 -6.12 -2.48
N TYR A 73 -4.46 -5.77 -3.22
CA TYR A 73 -5.55 -6.68 -3.49
C TYR A 73 -5.53 -7.06 -4.97
N ILE A 74 -5.82 -8.32 -5.27
CA ILE A 74 -6.08 -8.74 -6.65
C ILE A 74 -7.34 -8.01 -7.09
N TYR A 75 -7.17 -7.07 -8.01
CA TYR A 75 -8.26 -6.31 -8.59
C TYR A 75 -8.89 -7.09 -9.75
N ASP A 76 -8.09 -7.71 -10.61
CA ASP A 76 -8.56 -8.45 -11.78
C ASP A 76 -7.62 -9.61 -12.15
N VAL A 77 -8.02 -10.42 -13.12
CA VAL A 77 -7.20 -11.47 -13.73
C VAL A 77 -7.39 -11.40 -15.25
N ILE A 78 -6.32 -11.14 -15.98
CA ILE A 78 -6.34 -11.03 -17.44
C ILE A 78 -5.30 -12.01 -17.99
N ASP A 79 -5.69 -12.80 -18.99
CA ASP A 79 -4.84 -13.85 -19.59
C ASP A 79 -4.21 -14.82 -18.57
N GLY A 80 -4.96 -15.13 -17.51
CA GLY A 80 -4.53 -16.03 -16.43
C GLY A 80 -3.51 -15.42 -15.46
N LYS A 81 -3.23 -14.12 -15.54
CA LYS A 81 -2.31 -13.40 -14.65
C LYS A 81 -3.07 -12.43 -13.73
N PRO A 82 -2.80 -12.42 -12.42
CA PRO A 82 -3.44 -11.49 -11.50
C PRO A 82 -2.93 -10.06 -11.72
N ILE A 83 -3.86 -9.10 -11.70
CA ILE A 83 -3.61 -7.67 -11.69
C ILE A 83 -3.88 -7.17 -10.27
N TYR A 84 -2.89 -6.53 -9.67
CA TYR A 84 -2.98 -5.99 -8.32
C TYR A 84 -3.24 -4.49 -8.34
N ARG A 85 -3.91 -3.98 -7.30
CA ARG A 85 -4.00 -2.54 -7.01
C ARG A 85 -3.37 -2.23 -5.67
N SER A 86 -2.63 -1.13 -5.62
CA SER A 86 -2.06 -0.49 -4.44
C SER A 86 -2.36 1.02 -4.46
N THR A 87 -2.03 1.73 -3.40
CA THR A 87 -2.00 3.20 -3.39
C THR A 87 -0.77 3.67 -4.17
N ASP A 88 -0.96 4.17 -5.39
CA ASP A 88 0.14 4.68 -6.22
C ASP A 88 0.52 6.10 -5.80
N ASN A 89 1.82 6.34 -5.58
CA ASN A 89 2.32 7.65 -5.13
C ASN A 89 2.06 8.75 -6.16
N LEU A 90 2.14 8.43 -7.46
CA LEU A 90 1.87 9.40 -8.52
C LEU A 90 0.45 9.97 -8.44
N GLU A 91 -0.55 9.13 -8.20
CA GLU A 91 -1.94 9.59 -8.11
C GLU A 91 -2.20 10.37 -6.82
N ALA A 92 -1.57 9.98 -5.70
CA ALA A 92 -1.57 10.79 -4.48
C ALA A 92 -0.92 12.17 -4.72
N ALA A 93 0.22 12.21 -5.39
CA ALA A 93 0.92 13.45 -5.75
C ALA A 93 0.08 14.34 -6.67
N ARG A 94 -0.71 13.77 -7.60
CA ARG A 94 -1.67 14.54 -8.42
C ARG A 94 -2.79 15.12 -7.55
N ALA A 95 -3.36 14.32 -6.66
CA ALA A 95 -4.45 14.74 -5.79
C ALA A 95 -4.03 15.89 -4.85
N THR A 96 -2.80 15.85 -4.33
CA THR A 96 -2.23 16.92 -3.50
C THR A 96 -1.58 18.05 -4.29
N LYS A 97 -1.55 17.95 -5.63
CA LYS A 97 -0.87 18.86 -6.55
C LYS A 97 0.64 18.97 -6.33
N THR A 98 1.26 17.98 -5.69
CA THR A 98 2.72 17.90 -5.53
C THR A 98 3.42 17.81 -6.89
N VAL A 99 2.77 17.18 -7.89
CA VAL A 99 3.30 17.12 -9.28
C VAL A 99 3.59 18.49 -9.89
N GLU A 100 2.88 19.54 -9.45
CA GLU A 100 3.08 20.89 -9.97
C GLU A 100 4.35 21.56 -9.44
N LEU A 101 4.84 21.07 -8.29
CA LEU A 101 6.03 21.57 -7.61
C LEU A 101 7.32 20.90 -8.10
N TRP A 102 7.24 19.67 -8.62
CA TRP A 102 8.38 18.88 -9.07
C TRP A 102 9.23 19.57 -10.14
N THR A 103 10.44 19.05 -10.34
CA THR A 103 11.29 19.42 -11.48
C THR A 103 10.55 19.23 -12.80
N GLY A 104 10.38 20.31 -13.55
CA GLY A 104 9.59 20.32 -14.79
C GLY A 104 8.06 20.34 -14.59
N GLY A 105 7.58 20.54 -13.36
CA GLY A 105 6.16 20.76 -13.04
C GLY A 105 5.65 22.13 -13.51
N SER A 106 4.33 22.33 -13.55
CA SER A 106 3.74 23.54 -14.18
C SER A 106 4.03 24.85 -13.46
N LEU A 107 4.44 24.80 -12.17
CA LEU A 107 4.82 25.99 -11.42
C LEU A 107 6.28 26.41 -11.67
N GLY A 108 7.10 25.56 -12.30
CA GLY A 108 8.49 25.86 -12.62
C GLY A 108 9.37 26.15 -11.39
N LEU A 109 9.02 25.57 -10.23
CA LEU A 109 9.74 25.77 -8.96
C LEU A 109 10.84 24.74 -8.74
N ASP A 110 10.76 23.61 -9.44
CA ASP A 110 11.72 22.50 -9.39
C ASP A 110 12.02 22.00 -7.97
N LEU A 111 10.98 21.88 -7.13
CA LEU A 111 11.06 21.43 -5.75
C LEU A 111 10.93 19.90 -5.67
N ASN A 112 12.08 19.21 -5.67
CA ASN A 112 12.18 17.76 -5.51
C ASN A 112 12.80 17.34 -4.16
N GLY A 113 13.28 18.29 -3.35
CA GLY A 113 13.90 18.05 -2.05
C GLY A 113 15.42 17.80 -2.09
N GLU A 114 16.09 18.03 -3.23
CA GLU A 114 17.55 17.90 -3.33
C GLU A 114 18.29 18.72 -2.26
N GLY A 115 19.29 18.09 -1.64
CA GLY A 115 20.08 18.69 -0.56
C GLY A 115 19.40 18.69 0.81
N MET A 116 18.18 18.14 0.94
CA MET A 116 17.52 17.93 2.21
C MET A 116 17.67 16.48 2.70
N THR A 117 17.81 16.32 4.01
CA THR A 117 17.73 15.03 4.68
C THR A 117 16.46 14.98 5.53
N VAL A 118 15.68 13.91 5.40
CA VAL A 118 14.48 13.65 6.20
C VAL A 118 14.66 12.41 7.06
N GLY A 119 14.06 12.41 8.25
CA GLY A 119 14.03 11.24 9.13
C GLY A 119 12.73 10.46 8.96
N VAL A 120 12.81 9.14 8.91
CA VAL A 120 11.63 8.26 8.92
C VAL A 120 11.79 7.28 10.08
N TRP A 121 10.95 7.42 11.09
CA TRP A 121 10.79 6.43 12.16
C TRP A 121 9.57 5.56 11.86
N ASP A 122 9.75 4.25 11.92
CA ASP A 122 8.70 3.29 11.57
C ASP A 122 8.90 1.93 12.29
N GLY A 123 8.23 0.88 11.87
CA GLY A 123 8.33 -0.47 12.39
C GLY A 123 9.69 -1.15 12.22
N GLY A 124 10.58 -0.54 11.44
CA GLY A 124 11.91 -1.03 11.14
C GLY A 124 12.50 -0.22 9.98
N PRO A 125 13.75 -0.51 9.60
CA PRO A 125 14.40 0.21 8.52
C PRO A 125 13.75 -0.08 7.17
N ALA A 126 13.67 0.93 6.31
CA ALA A 126 13.33 0.74 4.92
C ALA A 126 14.39 -0.12 4.20
N ASP A 127 13.98 -0.90 3.20
CA ASP A 127 14.89 -1.66 2.35
C ASP A 127 15.73 -0.72 1.49
N ASN A 128 16.88 -0.31 2.02
CA ASN A 128 17.77 0.63 1.36
C ASN A 128 18.42 0.09 0.07
N ASN A 129 18.25 -1.20 -0.26
CA ASN A 129 18.69 -1.78 -1.52
C ASN A 129 17.60 -1.75 -2.61
N HIS A 130 16.41 -1.23 -2.30
CA HIS A 130 15.34 -1.13 -3.27
C HIS A 130 15.69 -0.12 -4.38
N VAL A 131 15.46 -0.50 -5.64
CA VAL A 131 15.83 0.31 -6.83
C VAL A 131 15.28 1.73 -6.83
N GLU A 132 14.10 1.93 -6.22
CA GLU A 132 13.49 3.26 -6.03
C GLU A 132 14.32 4.21 -5.16
N PHE A 133 15.25 3.70 -4.36
CA PHE A 133 16.10 4.50 -3.47
C PHE A 133 17.50 4.73 -4.01
N GLU A 134 17.85 4.17 -5.17
CA GLU A 134 19.13 4.44 -5.82
C GLU A 134 19.28 5.93 -6.12
N ASN A 135 20.42 6.51 -5.75
CA ASN A 135 20.78 7.90 -6.01
C ASN A 135 20.84 8.19 -7.52
N ALA A 136 20.95 9.47 -7.90
CA ALA A 136 20.94 9.88 -9.30
C ALA A 136 22.07 9.25 -10.15
N ALA A 137 23.16 8.82 -9.52
CA ALA A 137 24.27 8.14 -10.20
C ALA A 137 24.05 6.62 -10.35
N GLY A 138 23.06 6.04 -9.66
CA GLY A 138 22.82 4.59 -9.62
C GLY A 138 23.94 3.80 -8.92
N THR A 139 24.72 4.44 -8.05
CA THR A 139 25.89 3.81 -7.41
C THR A 139 25.72 3.53 -5.93
N ASP A 140 24.74 4.16 -5.29
CA ASP A 140 24.47 4.05 -3.86
C ASP A 140 22.99 4.37 -3.57
N SER A 141 22.55 4.14 -2.34
CA SER A 141 21.21 4.47 -1.87
C SER A 141 21.13 5.89 -1.31
N ARG A 142 20.00 6.57 -1.53
CA ARG A 142 19.62 7.79 -0.77
C ARG A 142 19.12 7.48 0.63
N VAL A 143 18.87 6.20 0.95
CA VAL A 143 18.39 5.77 2.27
C VAL A 143 19.58 5.24 3.09
N THR A 144 19.85 5.92 4.20
CA THR A 144 20.79 5.48 5.23
C THR A 144 20.01 4.82 6.37
N VAL A 145 20.27 3.53 6.61
CA VAL A 145 19.72 2.82 7.77
C VAL A 145 20.49 3.21 9.02
N ILE A 146 19.77 3.73 10.02
CA ILE A 146 20.32 4.07 11.33
C ILE A 146 20.08 2.92 12.32
N ASP A 147 18.84 2.41 12.37
CA ASP A 147 18.51 1.25 13.19
C ASP A 147 18.14 0.04 12.35
N PHE A 148 18.88 -1.05 12.52
CA PHE A 148 18.73 -2.25 11.70
C PHE A 148 17.65 -3.22 12.20
N ALA A 149 17.08 -2.96 13.39
CA ALA A 149 16.08 -3.85 13.97
C ALA A 149 14.70 -3.64 13.34
N VAL A 150 14.07 -4.74 12.96
CA VAL A 150 12.66 -4.80 12.56
C VAL A 150 11.84 -5.24 13.79
N ILE A 151 10.84 -4.44 14.15
CA ILE A 151 10.08 -4.56 15.41
C ILE A 151 8.56 -4.47 15.21
N ASP A 152 8.08 -4.30 13.98
CA ASP A 152 6.67 -4.37 13.59
C ASP A 152 6.14 -5.79 13.35
N GLY A 153 7.00 -6.80 13.51
CA GLY A 153 6.64 -8.21 13.33
C GLY A 153 6.83 -8.73 11.90
N ASP A 154 7.42 -7.93 11.01
CA ASP A 154 7.92 -8.45 9.74
C ASP A 154 9.07 -9.44 9.98
N SER A 155 9.15 -10.46 9.12
CA SER A 155 10.12 -11.57 9.23
C SER A 155 11.41 -11.33 8.45
N GLY A 156 11.43 -10.28 7.62
CA GLY A 156 12.58 -9.85 6.83
C GLY A 156 13.61 -9.05 7.62
N SER A 157 14.69 -8.65 6.93
CA SER A 157 15.71 -7.74 7.47
C SER A 157 15.33 -6.27 7.38
N PHE A 158 14.24 -5.95 6.68
CA PHE A 158 13.74 -4.61 6.47
C PHE A 158 12.24 -4.58 6.79
N SER A 159 11.76 -3.44 7.27
CA SER A 159 10.33 -3.21 7.46
C SER A 159 9.70 -2.93 6.11
N SER A 160 8.77 -3.79 5.77
CA SER A 160 7.57 -3.46 5.04
C SER A 160 7.10 -2.02 5.02
N HIS A 161 6.64 -1.58 6.18
CA HIS A 161 5.84 -0.40 6.32
C HIS A 161 6.76 0.80 6.21
N GLY A 162 7.94 0.73 6.84
CA GLY A 162 9.03 1.68 6.66
C GLY A 162 9.44 1.83 5.18
N THR A 163 9.52 0.74 4.41
CA THR A 163 9.83 0.80 2.97
C THR A 163 8.73 1.52 2.17
N HIS A 164 7.46 1.21 2.42
CA HIS A 164 6.35 1.87 1.74
C HIS A 164 6.24 3.36 2.07
N VAL A 165 6.37 3.70 3.36
CA VAL A 165 6.37 5.09 3.86
C VAL A 165 7.55 5.87 3.26
N THR A 166 8.75 5.30 3.29
CA THR A 166 9.93 5.91 2.68
C THR A 166 9.75 6.07 1.18
N GLY A 167 9.18 5.09 0.47
CA GLY A 167 8.84 5.18 -0.95
C GLY A 167 7.88 6.31 -1.27
N THR A 168 6.84 6.50 -0.45
CA THR A 168 5.90 7.62 -0.56
C THR A 168 6.64 8.96 -0.54
N ILE A 169 7.69 9.07 0.27
CA ILE A 169 8.46 10.30 0.40
C ILE A 169 9.50 10.45 -0.72
N SER A 170 10.36 9.45 -0.92
CA SER A 170 11.65 9.63 -1.59
C SER A 170 11.92 8.69 -2.79
N ALA A 171 10.94 7.89 -3.23
CA ALA A 171 11.14 7.03 -4.41
C ALA A 171 11.54 7.86 -5.64
N ASN A 172 12.57 7.43 -6.37
CA ASN A 172 13.11 8.12 -7.54
C ASN A 172 12.18 8.06 -8.76
N GLY A 173 11.24 7.12 -8.79
CA GLY A 173 10.34 6.93 -9.92
C GLY A 173 10.90 6.01 -11.00
N THR A 174 11.81 5.08 -10.65
CA THR A 174 12.25 4.01 -11.55
C THR A 174 11.03 3.28 -12.13
N ASN A 175 10.04 3.02 -11.28
CA ASN A 175 8.66 2.87 -11.66
C ASN A 175 7.96 4.24 -11.62
N PRO A 176 7.49 4.77 -12.76
CA PRO A 176 6.84 6.09 -12.81
C PRO A 176 5.62 6.25 -11.91
N ASN A 177 4.92 5.16 -11.57
CA ASN A 177 3.77 5.22 -10.67
C ASN A 177 4.17 5.30 -9.19
N ALA A 178 5.42 4.95 -8.87
CA ALA A 178 5.94 4.90 -7.51
C ALA A 178 6.67 6.19 -7.08
N ILE A 179 6.93 7.14 -7.98
CA ILE A 179 7.69 8.35 -7.68
C ILE A 179 7.19 9.07 -6.42
N GLY A 180 8.11 9.34 -5.50
CA GLY A 180 7.82 9.96 -4.21
C GLY A 180 7.53 11.44 -4.33
N MET A 181 6.90 12.00 -3.30
CA MET A 181 6.53 13.41 -3.24
C MET A 181 7.76 14.33 -3.29
N ALA A 182 8.90 13.89 -2.75
CA ALA A 182 10.18 14.59 -2.75
C ALA A 182 11.31 13.62 -3.15
N SER A 183 11.34 13.22 -4.42
CA SER A 183 12.22 12.17 -4.96
C SER A 183 13.73 12.46 -4.84
N GLY A 184 14.12 13.70 -4.55
CA GLY A 184 15.51 14.15 -4.40
C GLY A 184 16.05 14.17 -2.97
N VAL A 185 15.25 13.86 -1.95
CA VAL A 185 15.72 13.88 -0.55
C VAL A 185 16.60 12.67 -0.23
N ASP A 186 17.54 12.87 0.69
CA ASP A 186 18.17 11.78 1.44
C ASP A 186 17.29 11.40 2.64
N VAL A 187 17.32 10.13 3.04
CA VAL A 187 16.52 9.61 4.16
C VAL A 187 17.41 8.94 5.18
N LYS A 188 17.24 9.30 6.46
CA LYS A 188 17.73 8.50 7.59
C LYS A 188 16.57 7.67 8.12
N SER A 189 16.68 6.34 8.05
CA SER A 189 15.62 5.40 8.39
C SER A 189 15.90 4.73 9.75
N TYR A 190 14.93 4.86 10.65
CA TYR A 190 14.96 4.44 12.05
C TYR A 190 13.82 3.45 12.31
N ASN A 191 13.90 2.70 13.40
CA ASN A 191 12.73 2.05 13.96
C ASN A 191 12.12 2.92 15.08
N TRP A 192 10.90 2.63 15.52
CA TRP A 192 10.17 3.47 16.48
C TRP A 192 10.61 3.28 17.93
N ASN A 193 11.51 2.34 18.25
CA ASN A 193 12.00 2.23 19.62
C ASN A 193 12.92 3.42 19.91
N ASN A 194 12.77 4.03 21.09
CA ASN A 194 13.64 5.14 21.53
C ASN A 194 13.59 6.38 20.61
N ASP A 195 12.52 6.51 19.83
CA ASP A 195 12.27 7.60 18.88
C ASP A 195 12.39 9.00 19.49
N GLU A 196 11.85 9.22 20.69
CA GLU A 196 11.92 10.53 21.38
C GLU A 196 13.36 11.02 21.58
N ALA A 197 14.25 10.16 22.06
CA ALA A 197 15.65 10.52 22.31
C ALA A 197 16.45 10.67 21.00
N GLU A 198 16.13 9.83 20.02
CA GLU A 198 16.73 9.88 18.70
C GLU A 198 16.35 11.14 17.95
N MET A 199 15.09 11.57 17.99
CA MET A 199 14.64 12.82 17.37
C MET A 199 15.37 14.03 17.95
N VAL A 200 15.53 14.08 19.28
CA VAL A 200 16.31 15.15 19.94
C VAL A 200 17.76 15.11 19.47
N SER A 201 18.35 13.92 19.31
CA SER A 201 19.72 13.79 18.80
C SER A 201 19.81 14.20 17.33
N ALA A 202 18.85 13.80 16.51
CA ALA A 202 18.82 14.00 15.06
C ALA A 202 18.63 15.48 14.67
N VAL A 203 17.78 16.23 15.39
CA VAL A 203 17.61 17.68 15.14
C VAL A 203 18.85 18.49 15.55
N ASN A 204 19.67 17.96 16.47
CA ASN A 204 20.90 18.61 16.96
C ASN A 204 22.18 18.09 16.29
N ASP A 205 22.09 17.23 15.28
CA ASP A 205 23.26 16.79 14.50
C ASP A 205 23.92 18.00 13.82
N VAL A 206 25.22 18.18 14.07
CA VAL A 206 25.97 19.35 13.59
C VAL A 206 26.33 19.30 12.10
N THR A 207 26.18 18.14 11.47
CA THR A 207 26.55 17.88 10.07
C THR A 207 25.34 17.75 9.15
N SER A 208 24.30 17.07 9.61
CA SER A 208 23.08 16.77 8.86
C SER A 208 21.89 16.72 9.83
N PRO A 209 21.44 17.90 10.31
CA PRO A 209 20.30 17.99 11.21
C PRO A 209 19.02 17.57 10.49
N ILE A 210 18.21 16.72 11.13
CA ILE A 210 16.89 16.36 10.63
C ILE A 210 15.87 17.38 11.14
N ILE A 211 15.40 18.24 10.25
CA ILE A 211 14.40 19.28 10.55
C ILE A 211 12.97 18.92 10.09
N ILE A 212 12.84 17.85 9.29
CA ILE A 212 11.57 17.29 8.85
C ILE A 212 11.64 15.78 9.06
N SER A 213 10.61 15.23 9.70
CA SER A 213 10.51 13.81 9.98
C SER A 213 9.10 13.28 9.75
N ASN A 214 9.00 11.97 9.53
CA ASN A 214 7.74 11.23 9.45
C ASN A 214 7.69 10.12 10.50
N HIS A 215 6.52 9.96 11.12
CA HIS A 215 6.25 9.00 12.21
C HIS A 215 4.92 8.30 11.94
N SER A 216 4.91 7.32 11.04
CA SER A 216 3.67 6.65 10.58
C SER A 216 3.23 5.53 11.54
N TYR A 217 3.32 5.77 12.84
CA TYR A 217 2.90 4.88 13.92
C TYR A 217 2.18 5.66 15.01
N GLY A 218 1.52 4.96 15.93
CA GLY A 218 0.82 5.60 17.02
C GLY A 218 0.07 4.60 17.88
N VAL A 219 -0.65 5.12 18.88
CA VAL A 219 -1.49 4.32 19.77
C VAL A 219 -2.78 3.96 19.01
N PRO A 220 -3.05 2.66 18.75
CA PRO A 220 -4.27 2.28 18.05
C PRO A 220 -5.51 2.53 18.91
N ILE A 221 -6.59 2.99 18.28
CA ILE A 221 -7.88 3.27 18.94
C ILE A 221 -8.55 1.98 19.42
N ASP A 222 -8.33 0.87 18.72
CA ASP A 222 -8.82 -0.45 19.10
C ASP A 222 -7.64 -1.33 19.50
N GLN A 223 -7.37 -1.40 20.81
CA GLN A 223 -6.40 -2.33 21.40
C GLN A 223 -7.05 -3.68 21.76
N GLY A 224 -8.30 -3.91 21.35
CA GLY A 224 -9.15 -4.96 21.89
C GLY A 224 -9.73 -4.59 23.26
N ASN A 225 -10.94 -5.09 23.54
CA ASN A 225 -11.68 -4.87 24.80
C ASN A 225 -12.01 -3.40 25.17
N GLY A 226 -11.90 -2.45 24.24
CA GLY A 226 -12.30 -1.06 24.47
C GLY A 226 -11.41 -0.27 25.43
N ASN A 227 -10.18 -0.71 25.65
CA ASN A 227 -9.20 0.05 26.44
C ASN A 227 -8.35 0.94 25.52
N GLN A 228 -8.13 2.18 25.99
CA GLN A 228 -7.05 3.08 25.56
C GLN A 228 -5.99 3.10 26.67
#